data_AF-A0A128F301-F1
#
_entry.id   AF-A0A128F301-F1
#
_cell.length_a   1.000
_cell.length_b   1.000
_cell.length_c   1.000
_cell.angle_alpha   90.00
_cell.angle_beta   90.00
_cell.angle_gamma   90.00
#
_symmetry.space_group_name_H-M   'P 1'
#
loop_
_entity.id
_entity.type
_entity.pdbx_description
1 polymer ?
#
loop_
_entity_poly.entity_id
_entity_poly.type
_entity_poly.pdbx_seq_one_letter_code
_entity_poly.pdbx_strand_id
1 'polypeptide(L)'
;MLIREEYSFDERVGLLTMSSVLSGIVFSSAYFIERYMDVPTSNGAFTPIGFTNNAGHVFNIWIPVILIFILNIKVKFLYRILATLAIISILYILKLSDIRATVIGLMLGFILYLLLLLILEKKKSKRTLVHSIGFFIVLSGLYLGMQTDLITGKKSTSVNMMASLEQVVKTPSAAYQPRMTMLMNSIDMTKDNPFGVGVNQFEYFHPFYAKIGDEEASVYVDERTILKTPHNFFAKISTELGWFGLISIILLYFYLTINVIKTVLKERCYWLVIPFSAFLFHSLLSQVYLSPLSYIFGAVLFSTISCRSGLVCGRLLTIKKTFLYAFFFVPSLSIASSVSDYYHYKGVSSRDISLVAKSVDINPGNHKAWLDLSRLYFDISQDVNSAKEAAEKSMNLNPAHVFGRYHLSRMYFLNGQCVDSVSNLSWLLSYHPKYKDAKKLMEKAMECRGSQIMNVIGRSHI
;
A
#
# COMPACT_ATOMS: atom_id res chain seq x y z
N MET A 1 24.58 0.59 -0.61
CA MET A 1 26.00 0.15 -0.57
C MET A 1 26.92 1.29 -1.01
N LEU A 2 26.74 1.85 -2.21
CA LEU A 2 27.52 2.99 -2.73
C LEU A 2 27.63 4.20 -1.77
N ILE A 3 26.50 4.73 -1.29
CA ILE A 3 26.49 5.89 -0.35
C ILE A 3 27.29 5.61 0.94
N ARG A 4 27.32 4.36 1.41
CA ARG A 4 28.05 3.98 2.62
C ARG A 4 29.57 3.88 2.40
N GLU A 5 29.98 3.52 1.19
CA GLU A 5 31.39 3.32 0.86
C GLU A 5 32.09 4.66 0.60
N GLU A 6 31.42 5.55 -0.12
CA GLU A 6 31.97 6.82 -0.58
C GLU A 6 31.97 7.93 0.49
N TYR A 7 30.98 7.94 1.39
CA TYR A 7 30.77 9.05 2.33
C TYR A 7 31.03 8.65 3.79
N SER A 8 31.67 9.55 4.54
CA SER A 8 31.83 9.47 5.99
C SER A 8 30.48 9.51 6.73
N PHE A 9 30.48 9.24 8.03
CA PHE A 9 29.25 9.35 8.83
C PHE A 9 28.68 10.77 8.81
N ASP A 10 29.52 11.78 9.01
CA ASP A 10 29.10 13.19 9.02
C ASP A 10 28.58 13.63 7.65
N GLU A 11 29.21 13.21 6.55
CA GLU A 11 28.74 13.49 5.20
C GLU A 11 27.39 12.83 4.91
N ARG A 12 27.18 11.59 5.38
CA ARG A 12 25.87 10.90 5.25
C ARG A 12 24.78 11.59 6.07
N VAL A 13 25.10 12.08 7.27
CA VAL A 13 24.18 12.91 8.07
C VAL A 13 23.89 14.23 7.35
N GLY A 14 24.91 14.87 6.77
CA GLY A 14 24.77 16.06 5.93
C GLY A 14 23.86 15.83 4.73
N LEU A 15 24.03 14.71 4.02
CA LEU A 15 23.20 14.33 2.89
C LEU A 15 21.75 14.11 3.31
N LEU A 16 21.51 13.33 4.38
CA LEU A 16 20.17 13.08 4.91
C LEU A 16 19.47 14.38 5.33
N THR A 17 20.19 15.27 6.01
CA THR A 17 19.64 16.55 6.49
C THR A 17 19.32 17.51 5.36
N MET A 18 20.28 17.75 4.45
CA MET A 18 20.09 18.68 3.35
C MET A 18 19.02 18.19 2.36
N SER A 19 19.02 16.91 2.01
CA SER A 19 17.99 16.35 1.12
C SER A 19 16.60 16.45 1.74
N SER A 20 16.45 16.17 3.04
CA SER A 20 15.15 16.29 3.73
C SER A 20 14.64 17.73 3.77
N VAL A 21 15.51 18.71 4.03
CA VAL A 21 15.13 20.14 4.04
C VAL A 21 14.73 20.61 2.65
N LEU A 22 15.55 20.35 1.63
CA LEU A 22 15.27 20.77 0.26
C LEU A 22 13.99 20.12 -0.27
N SER A 23 13.84 18.80 -0.11
CA SER A 23 12.63 18.10 -0.54
C SER A 23 11.40 18.55 0.25
N GLY A 24 11.53 18.84 1.55
CA GLY A 24 10.44 19.38 2.36
C GLY A 24 9.97 20.77 1.88
N ILE A 25 10.90 21.64 1.48
CA ILE A 25 10.59 22.96 0.91
C ILE A 25 9.88 22.82 -0.45
N VAL A 26 10.45 22.00 -1.35
CA VAL A 26 9.87 21.76 -2.67
C VAL A 26 8.47 21.15 -2.54
N PHE A 27 8.32 20.16 -1.66
CA PHE A 27 7.03 19.53 -1.36
C PHE A 27 5.99 20.53 -0.84
N SER A 28 6.37 21.36 0.14
CA SER A 28 5.46 22.35 0.73
C SER A 28 5.04 23.38 -0.31
N SER A 29 5.99 23.85 -1.12
CA SER A 29 5.72 24.81 -2.20
C SER A 29 4.77 24.22 -3.24
N ALA A 30 5.04 23.00 -3.70
CA ALA A 30 4.19 22.29 -4.66
C ALA A 30 2.78 22.10 -4.10
N TYR A 31 2.64 21.67 -2.83
CA TYR A 31 1.34 21.49 -2.20
C TYR A 31 0.51 22.78 -2.22
N PHE A 32 1.07 23.91 -1.78
CA PHE A 32 0.32 25.17 -1.76
C PHE A 32 0.04 25.72 -3.17
N ILE A 33 0.95 25.52 -4.13
CA ILE A 33 0.71 25.89 -5.54
C ILE A 33 -0.45 25.06 -6.12
N GLU A 34 -0.48 23.75 -5.90
CA GLU A 34 -1.59 22.88 -6.34
C GLU A 34 -2.93 23.32 -5.72
N ARG A 35 -2.94 23.72 -4.44
CA ARG A 35 -4.15 24.25 -3.79
C ARG A 35 -4.56 25.62 -4.31
N TYR A 36 -3.60 26.48 -4.62
CA TYR A 36 -3.87 27.79 -5.21
C TYR A 36 -4.43 27.68 -6.64
N MET A 37 -3.99 26.67 -7.40
CA MET A 37 -4.47 26.39 -8.77
C MET A 37 -5.74 25.53 -8.82
N ASP A 38 -6.38 25.25 -7.68
CA ASP A 38 -7.57 24.40 -7.58
C ASP A 38 -7.41 23.04 -8.27
N VAL A 39 -6.21 22.44 -8.18
CA VAL A 39 -5.97 21.10 -8.73
C VAL A 39 -6.89 20.10 -8.02
N PRO A 40 -7.68 19.29 -8.76
CA PRO A 40 -8.60 18.34 -8.15
C PRO A 40 -7.89 17.35 -7.22
N THR A 41 -8.32 17.27 -5.97
CA THR A 41 -7.70 16.37 -4.98
C THR A 41 -8.58 15.20 -4.63
N SER A 42 -7.99 14.01 -4.61
CA SER A 42 -8.61 12.77 -4.15
C SER A 42 -7.74 12.14 -3.05
N ASN A 43 -8.24 11.10 -2.37
CA ASN A 43 -7.43 10.36 -1.39
C ASN A 43 -6.10 9.84 -1.98
N GLY A 44 -6.09 9.50 -3.27
CA GLY A 44 -4.90 9.03 -3.98
C GLY A 44 -3.94 10.12 -4.47
N ALA A 45 -4.41 11.36 -4.55
CA ALA A 45 -3.67 12.53 -5.04
C ALA A 45 -3.78 13.71 -4.07
N PHE A 46 -3.83 13.43 -2.77
CA PHE A 46 -3.97 14.47 -1.75
C PHE A 46 -2.69 15.30 -1.59
N THR A 47 -1.55 14.67 -1.87
CA THR A 47 -0.23 15.29 -1.75
C THR A 47 0.51 15.27 -3.09
N PRO A 48 1.47 16.19 -3.32
CA PRO A 48 2.34 16.17 -4.50
C PRO A 48 3.10 14.87 -4.72
N ILE A 49 3.23 14.04 -3.68
CA ILE A 49 3.90 12.72 -3.72
C ILE A 49 2.89 11.55 -3.65
N GLY A 50 1.62 11.83 -3.97
CA GLY A 50 0.53 10.86 -4.11
C GLY A 50 -0.27 10.63 -2.84
N PHE A 51 -0.54 9.36 -2.54
CA PHE A 51 -1.40 8.91 -1.45
C PHE A 51 -0.93 9.45 -0.09
N THR A 52 -1.87 9.85 0.77
CA THR A 52 -1.57 10.43 2.10
C THR A 52 -0.58 9.58 2.90
N ASN A 53 -0.84 8.28 3.00
CA ASN A 53 0.02 7.35 3.75
C ASN A 53 1.47 7.30 3.23
N ASN A 54 1.70 7.48 1.93
CA ASN A 54 3.05 7.52 1.36
C ASN A 54 3.79 8.77 1.84
N ALA A 55 3.11 9.92 1.85
CA ALA A 55 3.67 11.15 2.38
C ALA A 55 3.97 11.05 3.87
N GLY A 56 3.05 10.47 4.66
CA GLY A 56 3.27 10.23 6.08
C GLY A 56 4.51 9.38 6.36
N HIS A 57 4.81 8.40 5.50
CA HIS A 57 6.00 7.58 5.67
C HIS A 57 7.30 8.37 5.46
N VAL A 58 7.30 9.29 4.50
CA VAL A 58 8.42 10.22 4.28
C VAL A 58 8.51 11.24 5.42
N PHE A 59 7.38 11.71 5.94
CA PHE A 59 7.34 12.65 7.07
C PHE A 59 7.95 12.08 8.35
N ASN A 60 7.86 10.77 8.57
CA ASN A 60 8.57 10.10 9.66
C ASN A 60 10.09 10.32 9.61
N ILE A 61 10.66 10.57 8.42
CA ILE A 61 12.06 10.92 8.24
C ILE A 61 12.23 12.45 8.29
N TRP A 62 11.48 13.19 7.49
CA TRP A 62 11.68 14.63 7.33
C TRP A 62 11.48 15.40 8.62
N ILE A 63 10.40 15.14 9.37
CA ILE A 63 10.06 15.92 10.57
C ILE A 63 11.21 15.93 11.59
N PRO A 64 11.72 14.78 12.09
CA PRO A 64 12.81 14.79 13.05
C PRO A 64 14.12 15.31 12.45
N VAL A 65 14.40 15.04 11.17
CA VAL A 65 15.63 15.48 10.50
C VAL A 65 15.65 17.01 10.33
N ILE A 66 14.55 17.62 9.88
CA ILE A 66 14.42 19.07 9.72
C ILE A 66 14.46 19.76 11.09
N LEU A 67 13.85 19.18 12.11
CA LEU A 67 13.93 19.71 13.48
C LEU A 67 15.39 19.78 13.96
N ILE A 68 16.16 18.70 13.78
CA ILE A 68 17.58 18.67 14.13
C ILE A 68 18.39 19.70 13.32
N PHE A 69 18.06 19.89 12.04
CA PHE A 69 18.68 20.92 11.20
C PHE A 69 18.42 22.34 11.75
N ILE A 70 17.19 22.65 12.16
CA ILE A 70 16.82 23.97 12.73
C ILE A 70 17.57 24.23 14.05
N LEU A 71 17.72 23.19 14.89
CA LEU A 71 18.40 23.30 16.19
C LEU A 71 19.93 23.44 16.06
N ASN A 72 20.50 23.19 14.88
CA ASN A 72 21.94 23.29 14.66
C ASN A 72 22.38 24.77 14.54
N ILE A 73 23.14 25.23 15.54
CA ILE A 73 23.60 26.62 15.66
C ILE A 73 24.46 27.07 14.46
N LYS A 74 25.15 26.13 13.78
CA LYS A 74 26.02 26.43 12.64
C LYS A 74 25.27 26.81 11.36
N VAL A 75 23.96 26.55 11.28
CA VAL A 75 23.16 26.83 10.08
C VAL A 75 22.91 28.33 9.94
N LYS A 76 23.02 28.89 8.72
CA LYS A 76 22.73 30.31 8.48
C LYS A 76 21.26 30.65 8.79
N PHE A 77 21.01 31.87 9.23
CA PHE A 77 19.69 32.33 9.65
C PHE A 77 18.60 32.14 8.58
N LEU A 78 18.89 32.49 7.32
CA LEU A 78 17.96 32.31 6.20
C LEU A 78 17.51 30.84 6.02
N TYR A 79 18.46 29.89 6.06
CA TYR A 79 18.12 28.47 5.94
C TYR A 79 17.31 27.95 7.13
N ARG A 80 17.53 28.50 8.34
CA ARG A 80 16.70 28.18 9.52
C ARG A 80 15.27 28.68 9.35
N ILE A 81 15.06 29.86 8.77
CA ILE A 81 13.71 30.36 8.47
C ILE A 81 13.03 29.45 7.46
N LEU A 82 13.69 29.14 6.33
CA LEU A 82 13.10 28.29 5.29
C LEU A 82 12.76 26.88 5.82
N ALA A 83 13.64 26.28 6.61
CA ALA A 83 13.39 24.99 7.25
C ALA A 83 12.23 25.06 8.26
N THR A 84 12.11 26.17 9.01
CA THR A 84 10.99 26.39 9.95
C THR A 84 9.66 26.52 9.21
N LEU A 85 9.63 27.26 8.10
CA LEU A 85 8.43 27.35 7.26
C LEU A 85 8.04 25.99 6.67
N ALA A 86 9.03 25.21 6.22
CA ALA A 86 8.80 23.87 5.71
C ALA A 86 8.23 22.92 6.78
N ILE A 87 8.78 22.90 8.00
CA ILE A 87 8.28 22.00 9.04
C ILE A 87 6.88 22.40 9.51
N ILE A 88 6.56 23.70 9.62
CA ILE A 88 5.20 24.16 9.93
C ILE A 88 4.22 23.70 8.84
N SER A 89 4.61 23.85 7.57
CA SER A 89 3.80 23.40 6.44
C SER A 89 3.56 21.89 6.47
N ILE A 90 4.60 21.10 6.71
CA ILE A 90 4.50 19.63 6.81
C ILE A 90 3.59 19.22 7.97
N LEU A 91 3.70 19.85 9.14
CA LEU A 91 2.84 19.55 10.29
C LEU A 91 1.38 19.95 10.04
N TYR A 92 1.15 21.05 9.33
CA TYR A 92 -0.19 21.45 8.89
C TYR A 92 -0.79 20.43 7.93
N ILE A 93 -0.05 20.01 6.90
CA ILE A 93 -0.48 18.99 5.94
C ILE A 93 -0.73 17.65 6.65
N LEU A 94 0.13 17.27 7.59
CA LEU A 94 -0.03 16.06 8.39
C LEU A 94 -1.35 16.08 9.17
N LYS A 95 -1.68 17.20 9.82
CA LYS A 95 -2.97 17.39 10.50
C LYS A 95 -4.14 17.22 9.52
N LEU A 96 -4.10 17.90 8.37
CA LEU A 96 -5.16 17.82 7.37
C LEU A 96 -5.37 16.41 6.80
N SER A 97 -4.29 15.63 6.70
CA SER A 97 -4.30 14.31 6.07
C SER A 97 -4.81 13.16 6.95
N ASP A 98 -5.08 13.40 8.24
CA ASP A 98 -5.46 12.40 9.26
C ASP A 98 -4.56 11.13 9.29
N ILE A 99 -3.26 11.24 9.00
CA ILE A 99 -2.33 10.09 9.00
C ILE A 99 -1.82 9.79 10.41
N ARG A 100 -2.65 9.13 11.21
CA ARG A 100 -2.35 8.83 12.64
C ARG A 100 -1.11 7.95 12.83
N ALA A 101 -0.83 7.03 11.90
CA ALA A 101 0.32 6.12 11.98
C ALA A 101 1.67 6.89 12.02
N THR A 102 1.77 8.01 11.31
CA THR A 102 2.93 8.91 11.33
C THR A 102 3.12 9.51 12.71
N VAL A 103 2.06 10.09 13.29
CA VAL A 103 2.12 10.77 14.58
C VAL A 103 2.46 9.78 15.70
N ILE A 104 1.78 8.62 15.73
CA ILE A 104 2.05 7.57 16.71
C ILE A 104 3.49 7.04 16.56
N GLY A 105 3.95 6.80 15.33
CA GLY A 105 5.31 6.36 15.06
C GLY A 105 6.37 7.35 15.56
N LEU A 106 6.17 8.65 15.30
CA LEU A 106 7.05 9.71 15.81
C LEU A 106 7.01 9.77 17.34
N MET A 107 5.85 9.71 17.98
CA MET A 107 5.73 9.71 19.44
C MET A 107 6.49 8.53 20.07
N LEU A 108 6.30 7.30 19.55
CA LEU A 108 7.03 6.12 20.01
C LEU A 108 8.55 6.29 19.84
N GLY A 109 8.99 6.83 18.70
CA GLY A 109 10.40 7.11 18.47
C GLY A 109 10.99 8.18 19.38
N PHE A 110 10.21 9.22 19.70
CA PHE A 110 10.60 10.23 20.68
C PHE A 110 10.70 9.67 22.11
N ILE A 111 9.77 8.79 22.51
CA ILE A 111 9.85 8.10 23.80
C ILE A 111 11.15 7.28 23.89
N LEU A 112 11.46 6.49 22.85
CA LEU A 112 12.70 5.70 22.80
C LEU A 112 13.94 6.60 22.86
N TYR A 113 13.94 7.72 22.14
CA TYR A 113 15.02 8.70 22.19
C TYR A 113 15.22 9.30 23.59
N LEU A 114 14.13 9.71 24.26
CA LEU A 114 14.19 10.25 25.62
C LEU A 114 14.71 9.21 26.61
N LEU A 115 14.26 7.95 26.51
CA LEU A 115 14.76 6.85 27.34
C LEU A 115 16.27 6.66 27.14
N LEU A 116 16.75 6.65 25.90
CA LEU A 116 18.17 6.51 25.59
C LEU A 116 19.00 7.68 26.16
N LEU A 117 18.52 8.91 26.03
CA LEU A 117 19.17 10.08 26.65
C LEU A 117 19.23 9.95 28.17
N LEU A 118 18.15 9.50 28.81
CA LEU A 118 18.09 9.36 30.26
C LEU A 118 19.04 8.28 30.78
N ILE A 119 19.20 7.18 30.05
CA ILE A 119 20.02 6.02 30.45
C ILE A 119 21.50 6.25 30.13
N LEU A 120 21.81 6.74 28.91
CA LEU A 120 23.17 6.71 28.37
C LEU A 120 23.93 8.03 28.50
N GLU A 121 23.24 9.15 28.69
CA GLU A 121 23.85 10.48 28.73
C GLU A 121 23.91 11.05 30.15
N LYS A 122 25.11 10.98 30.76
CA LYS A 122 25.35 11.44 32.13
C LYS A 122 25.32 12.97 32.26
N LYS A 123 25.78 13.71 31.24
CA LYS A 123 25.75 15.19 31.19
C LYS A 123 24.59 15.67 30.33
N LYS A 124 23.41 15.80 30.96
CA LYS A 124 22.18 16.21 30.27
C LYS A 124 22.24 17.68 29.90
N SER A 125 22.22 17.98 28.61
CA SER A 125 21.95 19.33 28.12
C SER A 125 20.49 19.68 28.45
N LYS A 126 20.28 20.58 29.42
CA LYS A 126 18.93 21.09 29.78
C LYS A 126 18.20 21.62 28.54
N ARG A 127 18.93 22.27 27.63
CA ARG A 127 18.40 22.77 26.37
C ARG A 127 17.84 21.63 25.52
N THR A 128 18.60 20.57 25.30
CA THR A 128 18.15 19.43 24.48
C THR A 128 16.91 18.76 25.08
N LEU A 129 16.88 18.59 26.40
CA LEU A 129 15.73 17.99 27.10
C LEU A 129 14.45 18.84 26.94
N VAL A 130 14.56 20.16 27.12
CA VAL A 130 13.42 21.08 26.98
C VAL A 130 12.86 21.09 25.55
N HIS A 131 13.71 21.18 24.53
CA HIS A 131 13.24 21.16 23.13
C HIS A 131 12.58 19.82 22.78
N SER A 132 13.10 18.71 23.31
CA SER A 132 12.54 17.37 23.07
C SER A 132 11.16 17.20 23.72
N ILE A 133 10.98 17.69 24.95
CA ILE A 133 9.69 17.68 25.65
C ILE A 133 8.68 18.60 24.91
N GLY A 134 9.10 19.82 24.54
CA GLY A 134 8.25 20.74 23.80
C GLY A 134 7.76 20.15 22.48
N PHE A 135 8.63 19.46 21.74
CA PHE A 135 8.24 18.79 20.51
C PHE A 135 7.27 17.62 20.74
N PHE A 136 7.47 16.83 21.79
CA PHE A 136 6.55 15.76 22.16
C PHE A 136 5.15 16.30 22.50
N ILE A 137 5.07 17.45 23.17
CA ILE A 137 3.80 18.15 23.44
C ILE A 137 3.12 18.56 22.13
N VAL A 138 3.86 19.12 21.16
CA VAL A 138 3.30 19.48 19.85
C VAL A 138 2.73 18.25 19.14
N LEU A 139 3.46 17.13 19.11
CA LEU A 139 2.96 15.88 18.53
C LEU A 139 1.71 15.36 19.26
N SER A 140 1.70 15.43 20.59
CA SER A 140 0.55 15.02 21.40
C SER A 140 -0.67 15.91 21.13
N GLY A 141 -0.48 17.22 21.01
CA GLY A 141 -1.52 18.17 20.64
C GLY A 141 -2.06 17.93 19.22
N LEU A 142 -1.18 17.60 18.26
CA LEU A 142 -1.59 17.20 16.91
C LEU A 142 -2.44 15.92 16.95
N TYR A 143 -2.01 14.90 17.69
CA TYR A 143 -2.76 13.65 17.84
C TYR A 143 -4.16 13.88 18.43
N LEU A 144 -4.25 14.66 19.52
CA LEU A 144 -5.52 15.03 20.13
C LEU A 144 -6.43 15.79 19.15
N GLY A 145 -5.86 16.74 18.40
CA GLY A 145 -6.59 17.49 17.37
C GLY A 145 -7.11 16.63 16.21
N MET A 146 -6.43 15.53 15.89
CA MET A 146 -6.91 14.55 14.90
C MET A 146 -8.03 13.66 15.48
N GLN A 147 -8.11 13.52 16.80
CA GLN A 147 -9.14 12.74 17.48
C GLN A 147 -10.43 13.54 17.73
N THR A 148 -10.35 14.87 17.85
CA THR A 148 -11.51 15.73 18.11
C THR A 148 -12.56 15.75 16.99
N ASP A 149 -12.16 15.45 15.76
CA ASP A 149 -13.10 15.35 14.62
C ASP A 149 -14.00 14.09 14.69
N LEU A 150 -13.73 13.16 15.61
CA LEU A 150 -14.63 12.05 15.98
C LEU A 150 -15.52 12.38 17.20
N ILE A 151 -15.21 13.44 17.96
CA ILE A 151 -15.85 13.74 19.26
C ILE A 151 -17.01 14.74 19.12
N THR A 152 -17.09 15.50 18.03
CA THR A 152 -18.28 16.31 17.70
C THR A 152 -19.51 15.47 17.36
N GLY A 153 -19.37 14.12 17.34
CA GLY A 153 -20.44 13.16 17.08
C GLY A 153 -20.68 12.09 18.15
N LYS A 154 -20.39 12.31 19.45
CA LYS A 154 -21.10 11.75 20.63
C LYS A 154 -20.30 11.95 21.92
N LYS A 155 -21.03 12.34 22.98
CA LYS A 155 -20.56 12.52 24.37
C LYS A 155 -19.71 11.34 24.87
N SER A 156 -18.53 11.64 25.42
CA SER A 156 -17.68 10.69 26.11
C SER A 156 -18.24 10.35 27.50
N THR A 157 -18.57 9.09 27.74
CA THR A 157 -18.54 8.51 29.08
C THR A 157 -17.11 8.09 29.39
N SER A 158 -16.63 8.45 30.57
CA SER A 158 -15.34 8.05 31.13
C SER A 158 -15.23 6.52 31.19
N VAL A 159 -14.45 5.93 30.28
CA VAL A 159 -14.18 4.48 30.31
C VAL A 159 -12.85 4.25 31.05
N ASN A 160 -12.92 3.45 32.12
CA ASN A 160 -11.76 2.94 32.83
C ASN A 160 -10.81 2.21 31.86
N MET A 161 -9.53 2.59 31.86
CA MET A 161 -8.52 2.11 30.91
C MET A 161 -8.38 0.57 30.89
N MET A 162 -8.60 -0.11 32.01
CA MET A 162 -8.62 -1.58 32.12
C MET A 162 -9.82 -2.23 31.38
N ALA A 163 -11.02 -1.64 31.51
CA ALA A 163 -12.21 -2.13 30.80
C ALA A 163 -12.09 -1.89 29.29
N SER A 164 -11.43 -0.81 28.87
CA SER A 164 -11.15 -0.54 27.45
C SER A 164 -10.18 -1.55 26.83
N LEU A 165 -9.20 -2.06 27.58
CA LEU A 165 -8.28 -3.10 27.10
C LEU A 165 -9.01 -4.43 26.90
N GLU A 166 -9.84 -4.84 27.87
CA GLU A 166 -10.61 -6.08 27.77
C GLU A 166 -11.67 -6.01 26.65
N GLN A 167 -12.30 -4.85 26.47
CA GLN A 167 -13.29 -4.62 25.40
C GLN A 167 -12.65 -4.49 24.02
N VAL A 168 -11.45 -3.91 23.90
CA VAL A 168 -10.66 -3.88 22.64
C VAL A 168 -10.15 -5.28 22.25
N VAL A 169 -9.82 -6.11 23.24
CA VAL A 169 -9.40 -7.51 23.02
C VAL A 169 -10.59 -8.41 22.68
N LYS A 170 -11.75 -8.24 23.34
CA LYS A 170 -12.94 -9.08 23.12
C LYS A 170 -13.78 -8.65 21.90
N THR A 171 -13.78 -7.36 21.58
CA THR A 171 -14.48 -6.79 20.43
C THR A 171 -13.60 -5.69 19.85
N PRO A 172 -12.71 -5.99 18.89
CA PRO A 172 -12.00 -4.96 18.17
C PRO A 172 -13.03 -3.93 17.71
N SER A 173 -12.83 -2.64 18.06
CA SER A 173 -13.83 -1.61 17.75
C SER A 173 -14.20 -1.72 16.27
N ALA A 174 -15.45 -1.48 15.88
CA ALA A 174 -15.91 -1.62 14.49
C ALA A 174 -14.99 -0.91 13.46
N ALA A 175 -14.26 0.13 13.88
CA ALA A 175 -13.26 0.82 13.07
C ALA A 175 -11.99 0.00 12.71
N TYR A 176 -11.59 -0.98 13.53
CA TYR A 176 -10.39 -1.80 13.31
C TYR A 176 -10.69 -3.18 12.73
N GLN A 177 -11.94 -3.64 12.84
CA GLN A 177 -12.40 -4.94 12.30
C GLN A 177 -11.97 -5.16 10.84
N PRO A 178 -12.17 -4.21 9.90
CA PRO A 178 -11.75 -4.40 8.51
C PRO A 178 -10.28 -4.79 8.35
N ARG A 179 -9.38 -4.09 9.06
CA ARG A 179 -7.93 -4.34 8.99
C ARG A 179 -7.56 -5.66 9.65
N MET A 180 -8.25 -6.04 10.72
CA MET A 180 -8.03 -7.32 11.39
C MET A 180 -8.45 -8.48 10.48
N THR A 181 -9.63 -8.42 9.88
CA THR A 181 -10.10 -9.43 8.91
C THR A 181 -9.12 -9.56 7.75
N MET A 182 -8.65 -8.45 7.18
CA MET A 182 -7.62 -8.47 6.13
C MET A 182 -6.32 -9.16 6.57
N LEU A 183 -5.87 -8.94 7.81
CA LEU A 183 -4.67 -9.60 8.34
C LEU A 183 -4.91 -11.10 8.55
N MET A 184 -6.08 -11.51 9.04
CA MET A 184 -6.44 -12.92 9.19
C MET A 184 -6.49 -13.62 7.82
N ASN A 185 -7.10 -12.99 6.82
CA ASN A 185 -7.10 -13.51 5.44
C ASN A 185 -5.67 -13.64 4.89
N SER A 186 -4.80 -12.68 5.20
CA SER A 186 -3.39 -12.73 4.80
C SER A 186 -2.63 -13.87 5.49
N ILE A 187 -2.96 -14.17 6.76
CA ILE A 187 -2.40 -15.29 7.51
C ILE A 187 -2.85 -16.61 6.88
N ASP A 188 -4.15 -16.79 6.63
CA ASP A 188 -4.70 -18.01 6.03
C ASP A 188 -4.11 -18.23 4.62
N MET A 189 -4.01 -17.17 3.83
CA MET A 189 -3.35 -17.19 2.53
C MET A 189 -1.87 -17.60 2.62
N THR A 190 -1.13 -17.13 3.62
CA THR A 190 0.28 -17.49 3.83
C THR A 190 0.43 -18.94 4.31
N LYS A 191 -0.52 -19.45 5.11
CA LYS A 191 -0.52 -20.85 5.56
C LYS A 191 -0.71 -21.81 4.40
N ASP A 192 -1.67 -21.52 3.53
CA ASP A 192 -1.96 -22.34 2.35
C ASP A 192 -0.87 -22.23 1.27
N ASN A 193 -0.19 -21.07 1.20
CA ASN A 193 0.86 -20.78 0.22
C ASN A 193 2.18 -20.47 0.93
N PRO A 194 2.88 -21.47 1.52
CA PRO A 194 4.08 -21.24 2.34
C PRO A 194 5.26 -20.62 1.58
N PHE A 195 5.27 -20.74 0.24
CA PHE A 195 6.27 -20.13 -0.65
C PHE A 195 5.80 -18.79 -1.26
N GLY A 196 4.60 -18.34 -0.89
CA GLY A 196 3.94 -17.18 -1.46
C GLY A 196 3.28 -17.46 -2.81
N VAL A 197 2.43 -16.53 -3.23
CA VAL A 197 1.72 -16.61 -4.52
C VAL A 197 2.41 -15.84 -5.65
N GLY A 198 3.56 -15.22 -5.37
CA GLY A 198 4.31 -14.39 -6.31
C GLY A 198 4.14 -12.88 -6.07
N VAL A 199 5.13 -12.12 -6.54
CA VAL A 199 5.18 -10.65 -6.38
C VAL A 199 4.00 -9.98 -7.08
N ASN A 200 3.35 -9.04 -6.39
CA ASN A 200 2.14 -8.33 -6.84
C ASN A 200 0.96 -9.24 -7.22
N GLN A 201 0.89 -10.46 -6.67
CA GLN A 201 -0.23 -11.38 -6.92
C GLN A 201 -1.34 -11.31 -5.84
N PHE A 202 -1.17 -10.48 -4.81
CA PHE A 202 -2.15 -10.38 -3.72
C PHE A 202 -3.57 -10.05 -4.21
N GLU A 203 -3.74 -9.08 -5.13
CA GLU A 203 -5.06 -8.67 -5.68
C GLU A 203 -5.85 -9.86 -6.23
N TYR A 204 -5.17 -10.85 -6.80
CA TYR A 204 -5.77 -11.98 -7.51
C TYR A 204 -6.07 -13.18 -6.59
N PHE A 205 -5.32 -13.35 -5.50
CA PHE A 205 -5.47 -14.51 -4.61
C PHE A 205 -6.26 -14.20 -3.35
N HIS A 206 -6.12 -13.00 -2.76
CA HIS A 206 -6.83 -12.69 -1.52
C HIS A 206 -8.37 -12.77 -1.59
N PRO A 207 -9.07 -12.63 -2.74
CA PRO A 207 -10.53 -12.74 -2.74
C PRO A 207 -11.00 -14.15 -2.35
N PHE A 208 -10.22 -15.20 -2.62
CA PHE A 208 -10.54 -16.57 -2.19
C PHE A 208 -10.48 -16.73 -0.66
N TYR A 209 -9.77 -15.84 0.03
CA TYR A 209 -9.63 -15.80 1.48
C TYR A 209 -10.55 -14.76 2.12
N ALA A 210 -11.34 -14.04 1.34
CA ALA A 210 -12.16 -12.93 1.84
C ALA A 210 -13.42 -13.37 2.62
N LYS A 211 -13.69 -14.68 2.71
CA LYS A 211 -14.84 -15.28 3.43
C LYS A 211 -16.18 -14.62 3.10
N ILE A 212 -16.40 -14.30 1.82
CA ILE A 212 -17.56 -13.52 1.40
C ILE A 212 -18.86 -14.30 1.66
N GLY A 213 -19.81 -13.64 2.32
CA GLY A 213 -21.09 -14.24 2.68
C GLY A 213 -21.22 -14.63 4.15
N ASP A 214 -20.09 -14.81 4.85
CA ASP A 214 -19.98 -15.13 6.27
C ASP A 214 -19.95 -13.86 7.15
N GLU A 215 -20.09 -14.04 8.48
CA GLU A 215 -19.94 -12.95 9.46
C GLU A 215 -18.50 -12.38 9.49
N GLU A 216 -17.52 -13.18 9.10
CA GLU A 216 -16.11 -12.80 9.01
C GLU A 216 -15.72 -12.23 7.62
N ALA A 217 -16.70 -11.92 6.76
CA ALA A 217 -16.42 -11.41 5.43
C ALA A 217 -15.57 -10.14 5.45
N SER A 218 -14.54 -10.10 4.61
CA SER A 218 -13.75 -8.89 4.39
C SER A 218 -14.58 -7.83 3.69
N VAL A 219 -14.70 -6.66 4.31
CA VAL A 219 -15.34 -5.49 3.70
C VAL A 219 -14.55 -4.91 2.52
N TYR A 220 -13.32 -5.39 2.27
CA TYR A 220 -12.50 -4.92 1.16
C TYR A 220 -12.67 -5.74 -0.13
N VAL A 221 -13.57 -6.73 -0.12
CA VAL A 221 -13.86 -7.54 -1.29
C VAL A 221 -15.37 -7.67 -1.43
N ASP A 222 -15.90 -7.13 -2.53
CA ASP A 222 -17.29 -7.30 -2.93
C ASP A 222 -17.39 -7.48 -4.45
N GLU A 223 -18.61 -7.37 -4.99
CA GLU A 223 -18.86 -7.53 -6.44
C GLU A 223 -18.14 -6.49 -7.31
N ARG A 224 -17.74 -5.34 -6.73
CA ARG A 224 -17.23 -4.16 -7.45
C ARG A 224 -15.85 -3.71 -6.98
N THR A 225 -15.42 -4.12 -5.80
CA THR A 225 -14.21 -3.66 -5.14
C THR A 225 -13.36 -4.84 -4.69
N ILE A 226 -12.06 -4.72 -4.93
CA ILE A 226 -11.06 -5.73 -4.61
C ILE A 226 -9.87 -5.00 -4.00
N LEU A 227 -9.37 -5.50 -2.87
CA LEU A 227 -8.20 -4.93 -2.22
C LEU A 227 -6.93 -5.25 -3.02
N LYS A 228 -6.30 -4.24 -3.59
CA LYS A 228 -5.11 -4.47 -4.43
C LYS A 228 -3.90 -4.98 -3.65
N THR A 229 -3.76 -4.55 -2.40
CA THR A 229 -2.61 -4.88 -1.55
C THR A 229 -3.00 -4.72 -0.08
N PRO A 230 -2.44 -5.51 0.84
CA PRO A 230 -2.83 -5.41 2.25
C PRO A 230 -2.24 -4.14 2.86
N HIS A 231 -2.97 -3.49 3.75
CA HIS A 231 -2.56 -2.29 4.49
C HIS A 231 -1.50 -2.59 5.58
N ASN A 232 -0.55 -3.47 5.29
CA ASN A 232 0.52 -3.90 6.18
C ASN A 232 1.65 -4.51 5.33
N PHE A 233 2.87 -4.01 5.49
CA PHE A 233 4.01 -4.45 4.69
C PHE A 233 4.39 -5.92 4.95
N PHE A 234 4.29 -6.40 6.19
CA PHE A 234 4.58 -7.80 6.54
C PHE A 234 3.56 -8.74 5.93
N ALA A 235 2.27 -8.39 5.99
CA ALA A 235 1.22 -9.15 5.34
C ALA A 235 1.44 -9.23 3.83
N LYS A 236 1.88 -8.13 3.19
CA LYS A 236 2.23 -8.14 1.76
C LYS A 236 3.37 -9.12 1.48
N ILE A 237 4.48 -8.98 2.21
CA ILE A 237 5.66 -9.83 2.01
C ILE A 237 5.35 -11.30 2.30
N SER A 238 4.59 -11.61 3.35
CA SER A 238 4.25 -12.98 3.70
C SER A 238 3.33 -13.64 2.67
N THR A 239 2.35 -12.91 2.16
CA THR A 239 1.41 -13.44 1.16
C THR A 239 2.07 -13.61 -0.22
N GLU A 240 2.92 -12.67 -0.64
CA GLU A 240 3.54 -12.71 -1.97
C GLU A 240 4.81 -13.57 -2.03
N LEU A 241 5.62 -13.59 -0.96
CA LEU A 241 6.93 -14.28 -0.92
C LEU A 241 6.99 -15.41 0.13
N GLY A 242 5.87 -15.70 0.80
CA GLY A 242 5.77 -16.78 1.77
C GLY A 242 6.57 -16.56 3.05
N TRP A 243 6.82 -17.66 3.76
CA TRP A 243 7.62 -17.66 4.98
C TRP A 243 9.06 -17.23 4.75
N PHE A 244 9.65 -17.55 3.60
CA PHE A 244 11.01 -17.14 3.26
C PHE A 244 11.14 -15.62 3.14
N GLY A 245 10.18 -14.98 2.46
CA GLY A 245 10.13 -13.52 2.39
C GLY A 245 9.94 -12.89 3.77
N LEU A 246 9.02 -13.43 4.57
CA LEU A 246 8.73 -12.93 5.92
C LEU A 246 9.94 -13.04 6.86
N ILE A 247 10.62 -14.20 6.88
CA ILE A 247 11.82 -14.41 7.69
C ILE A 247 12.94 -13.47 7.22
N SER A 248 13.12 -13.32 5.90
CA SER A 248 14.15 -12.43 5.34
C SER A 248 13.93 -10.97 5.76
N ILE A 249 12.69 -10.48 5.74
CA ILE A 249 12.40 -9.10 6.15
C ILE A 249 12.54 -8.90 7.66
N ILE A 250 12.16 -9.89 8.47
CA ILE A 250 12.38 -9.87 9.93
C ILE A 250 13.88 -9.81 10.24
N LEU A 251 14.69 -10.64 9.57
CA LEU A 251 16.15 -10.63 9.72
C LEU A 251 16.75 -9.29 9.28
N LEU A 252 16.24 -8.68 8.20
CA LEU A 252 16.67 -7.34 7.78
C LEU A 252 16.32 -6.29 8.83
N TYR A 253 15.11 -6.29 9.37
CA TYR A 253 14.68 -5.36 10.41
C TYR A 253 15.53 -5.53 11.68
N PHE A 254 15.83 -6.76 12.07
CA PHE A 254 16.70 -7.07 13.18
C PHE A 254 18.14 -6.57 12.95
N TYR A 255 18.70 -6.82 11.77
CA TYR A 255 20.01 -6.32 11.36
C TYR A 255 20.09 -4.79 11.41
N LEU A 256 19.09 -4.10 10.85
CA LEU A 256 19.02 -2.63 10.88
C LEU A 256 18.89 -2.10 12.31
N THR A 257 18.14 -2.78 13.17
CA THR A 257 17.99 -2.42 14.58
C THR A 257 19.30 -2.57 15.35
N ILE A 258 20.05 -3.65 15.11
CA ILE A 258 21.40 -3.79 15.69
C ILE A 258 22.33 -2.66 15.22
N ASN A 259 22.27 -2.31 13.93
CA ASN A 259 23.10 -1.23 13.40
C ASN A 259 22.74 0.14 13.98
N VAL A 260 21.46 0.46 14.18
CA VAL A 260 21.09 1.73 14.82
C VAL A 260 21.58 1.79 16.25
N ILE A 261 21.48 0.69 17.01
CA ILE A 261 22.00 0.62 18.37
C ILE A 261 23.51 0.83 18.37
N LYS A 262 24.26 0.14 17.51
CA LYS A 262 25.72 0.31 17.39
C LYS A 262 26.11 1.74 17.03
N THR A 263 25.44 2.34 16.03
CA THR A 263 25.72 3.70 15.58
C THR A 263 25.41 4.72 16.66
N VAL A 264 24.30 4.56 17.39
CA VAL A 264 23.92 5.45 18.50
C VAL A 264 24.91 5.34 19.67
N LEU A 265 25.38 4.13 20.00
CA LEU A 265 26.36 3.94 21.07
C LEU A 265 27.75 4.49 20.71
N LYS A 266 28.17 4.33 19.45
CA LYS A 266 29.48 4.75 18.96
C LYS A 266 29.54 6.25 18.68
N GLU A 267 28.65 6.76 17.82
CA GLU A 267 28.66 8.14 17.31
C GLU A 267 27.84 9.10 18.19
N ARG A 268 27.18 8.59 19.24
CA ARG A 268 26.33 9.38 20.17
C ARG A 268 25.22 10.17 19.48
N CYS A 269 24.83 9.76 18.28
CA CYS A 269 23.75 10.37 17.49
C CYS A 269 22.38 9.75 17.82
N TYR A 270 21.92 9.95 19.05
CA TYR A 270 20.68 9.37 19.58
C TYR A 270 19.42 9.71 18.76
N TRP A 271 19.37 10.90 18.15
CA TRP A 271 18.19 11.39 17.43
C TRP A 271 17.81 10.51 16.23
N LEU A 272 18.75 9.74 15.66
CA LEU A 272 18.50 8.81 14.55
C LEU A 272 17.50 7.70 14.90
N VAL A 273 17.30 7.40 16.19
CA VAL A 273 16.30 6.43 16.64
C VAL A 273 14.89 6.90 16.33
N ILE A 274 14.62 8.20 16.32
CA ILE A 274 13.29 8.75 16.04
C ILE A 274 12.84 8.41 14.62
N PRO A 275 13.53 8.87 13.54
CA PRO A 275 13.11 8.55 12.19
C PRO A 275 13.16 7.05 11.93
N PHE A 276 14.15 6.32 12.48
CA PHE A 276 14.25 4.87 12.29
C PHE A 276 13.01 4.12 12.83
N SER A 277 12.70 4.31 14.11
CA SER A 277 11.57 3.62 14.76
C SER A 277 10.23 4.05 14.19
N ALA A 278 10.04 5.36 13.91
CA ALA A 278 8.82 5.86 13.29
C ALA A 278 8.60 5.25 11.88
N PHE A 279 9.67 5.17 11.08
CA PHE A 279 9.65 4.61 9.73
C PHE A 279 9.33 3.11 9.74
N LEU A 280 9.91 2.33 10.67
CA LEU A 280 9.58 0.90 10.82
C LEU A 280 8.15 0.70 11.35
N PHE A 281 7.74 1.45 12.37
CA PHE A 281 6.39 1.34 12.95
C PHE A 281 5.30 1.60 11.90
N HIS A 282 5.45 2.66 11.12
CA HIS A 282 4.47 2.99 10.09
C HIS A 282 4.38 1.89 9.01
N SER A 283 5.48 1.17 8.70
CA SER A 283 5.40 0.04 7.78
C SER A 283 4.52 -1.13 8.25
N LEU A 284 4.29 -1.24 9.57
CA LEU A 284 3.38 -2.24 10.14
C LEU A 284 1.90 -1.88 9.94
N LEU A 285 1.59 -0.61 9.63
CA LEU A 285 0.21 -0.11 9.57
C LEU A 285 -0.20 0.35 8.17
N SER A 286 0.69 0.25 7.18
CA SER A 286 0.46 0.81 5.85
C SER A 286 1.29 0.11 4.76
N GLN A 287 0.93 0.34 3.49
CA GLN A 287 1.56 -0.15 2.25
C GLN A 287 2.83 0.61 1.89
N VAL A 288 3.71 0.65 2.86
CA VAL A 288 4.92 1.44 2.88
C VAL A 288 6.02 0.73 2.07
N TYR A 289 7.04 1.48 1.60
CA TYR A 289 8.12 1.04 0.68
C TYR A 289 7.73 0.89 -0.79
N LEU A 290 6.47 1.10 -1.15
CA LEU A 290 6.01 1.02 -2.54
C LEU A 290 6.09 2.35 -3.30
N SER A 291 6.35 3.46 -2.59
CA SER A 291 6.57 4.75 -3.25
C SER A 291 8.06 5.02 -3.49
N PRO A 292 8.47 5.52 -4.67
CA PRO A 292 9.86 5.85 -4.96
C PRO A 292 10.51 6.76 -3.91
N LEU A 293 9.75 7.75 -3.41
CA LEU A 293 10.23 8.69 -2.40
C LEU A 293 10.51 8.00 -1.05
N SER A 294 9.61 7.12 -0.60
CA SER A 294 9.84 6.32 0.62
C SER A 294 11.08 5.44 0.50
N TYR A 295 11.32 4.87 -0.69
CA TYR A 295 12.51 4.06 -0.95
C TYR A 295 13.79 4.89 -0.90
N ILE A 296 13.80 6.06 -1.55
CA ILE A 296 14.97 6.94 -1.57
C ILE A 296 15.33 7.40 -0.15
N PHE A 297 14.38 7.97 0.59
CA PHE A 297 14.65 8.45 1.95
C PHE A 297 14.94 7.31 2.94
N GLY A 298 14.27 6.16 2.78
CA GLY A 298 14.60 4.95 3.53
C GLY A 298 16.02 4.47 3.27
N ALA A 299 16.44 4.42 2.00
CA ALA A 299 17.78 4.02 1.62
C ALA A 299 18.85 5.00 2.16
N VAL A 300 18.60 6.31 2.10
CA VAL A 300 19.49 7.31 2.69
C VAL A 300 19.56 7.13 4.21
N LEU A 301 18.42 7.00 4.90
CA LEU A 301 18.37 6.76 6.35
C LEU A 301 19.14 5.50 6.75
N PHE A 302 18.87 4.37 6.09
CA PHE A 302 19.54 3.10 6.37
C PHE A 302 21.03 3.14 6.02
N SER A 303 21.42 3.90 5.00
CA SER A 303 22.82 4.14 4.68
C SER A 303 23.53 4.92 5.78
N THR A 304 22.88 5.93 6.38
CA THR A 304 23.43 6.72 7.50
C THR A 304 23.56 5.86 8.76
N ILE A 305 22.58 5.00 9.02
CA ILE A 305 22.55 4.12 10.19
C ILE A 305 23.53 2.95 10.10
N SER A 306 23.89 2.51 8.89
CA SER A 306 24.78 1.36 8.71
C SER A 306 26.21 1.71 9.13
N CYS A 307 26.68 1.09 10.23
CA CYS A 307 28.08 1.12 10.66
C CYS A 307 29.00 0.54 9.57
N ARG A 308 30.21 1.11 9.37
CA ARG A 308 31.27 0.42 8.60
C ARG A 308 31.71 -0.83 9.38
N SER A 309 31.05 -1.97 9.12
CA SER A 309 31.63 -3.28 9.37
C SER A 309 32.74 -3.50 8.34
N GLY A 310 33.92 -3.93 8.79
CA GLY A 310 35.08 -4.26 7.94
C GLY A 310 34.89 -5.47 7.03
N LEU A 311 33.68 -5.73 6.54
CA LEU A 311 33.46 -6.59 5.38
C LEU A 311 33.50 -5.69 4.15
N VAL A 312 34.72 -5.50 3.65
CA VAL A 312 34.95 -5.09 2.27
C VAL A 312 34.47 -6.25 1.40
N CYS A 313 33.30 -6.13 0.80
CA CYS A 313 33.02 -6.88 -0.43
C CYS A 313 33.34 -5.92 -1.58
N GLY A 314 34.65 -5.73 -1.79
CA GLY A 314 35.19 -4.99 -2.90
C GLY A 314 34.92 -5.75 -4.20
N ARG A 315 33.85 -5.34 -4.87
CA ARG A 315 33.82 -5.19 -6.32
C ARG A 315 32.74 -4.15 -6.57
N LEU A 316 33.13 -3.03 -7.19
CA LEU A 316 32.18 -2.24 -7.97
C LEU A 316 31.36 -3.26 -8.75
N LEU A 317 30.04 -3.29 -8.57
CA LEU A 317 29.19 -4.02 -9.49
C LEU A 317 29.51 -3.42 -10.85
N THR A 318 30.33 -4.11 -11.65
CA THR A 318 30.40 -3.86 -13.08
C THR A 318 28.95 -4.03 -13.51
N ILE A 319 28.28 -2.91 -13.82
CA ILE A 319 26.89 -2.92 -14.26
C ILE A 319 26.92 -3.72 -15.57
N LYS A 320 26.68 -5.03 -15.44
CA LYS A 320 26.67 -5.93 -16.59
C LYS A 320 25.60 -5.40 -17.53
N LYS A 321 25.81 -5.52 -18.85
CA LYS A 321 24.82 -5.10 -19.86
C LYS A 321 23.39 -5.59 -19.54
N THR A 322 23.27 -6.74 -18.87
CA THR A 322 22.03 -7.29 -18.29
C THR A 322 21.28 -6.34 -17.35
N PHE A 323 21.97 -5.58 -16.51
CA PHE A 323 21.36 -4.59 -15.62
C PHE A 323 20.90 -3.35 -16.39
N LEU A 324 21.61 -2.99 -17.47
CA LEU A 324 21.18 -1.94 -18.39
C LEU A 324 19.88 -2.32 -19.11
N TYR A 325 19.76 -3.58 -19.58
CA TYR A 325 18.53 -4.09 -20.17
C TYR A 325 17.39 -4.10 -19.14
N ALA A 326 17.62 -4.54 -17.91
CA ALA A 326 16.62 -4.48 -16.84
C ALA A 326 16.18 -3.03 -16.54
N PHE A 327 17.13 -2.09 -16.55
CA PHE A 327 16.88 -0.67 -16.32
C PHE A 327 15.98 -0.03 -17.39
N PHE A 328 16.04 -0.48 -18.65
CA PHE A 328 15.14 0.02 -19.71
C PHE A 328 13.85 -0.81 -19.84
N PHE A 329 13.93 -2.12 -19.62
CA PHE A 329 12.81 -3.04 -19.78
C PHE A 329 11.71 -2.79 -18.75
N VAL A 330 12.08 -2.58 -17.48
CA VAL A 330 11.10 -2.34 -16.41
C VAL A 330 10.30 -1.04 -16.63
N PRO A 331 10.92 0.12 -16.95
CA PRO A 331 10.19 1.31 -17.37
C PRO A 331 9.36 1.10 -18.62
N SER A 332 9.83 0.34 -19.62
CA SER A 332 9.02 0.09 -20.82
C SER A 332 7.73 -0.67 -20.52
N LEU A 333 7.76 -1.65 -19.61
CA LEU A 333 6.55 -2.35 -19.15
C LEU A 333 5.61 -1.41 -18.39
N SER A 334 6.16 -0.55 -17.53
CA SER A 334 5.38 0.46 -16.79
C SER A 334 4.71 1.47 -17.73
N ILE A 335 5.44 1.93 -18.75
CA ILE A 335 4.91 2.82 -19.79
C ILE A 335 3.83 2.10 -20.59
N ALA A 336 4.06 0.86 -21.03
CA ALA A 336 3.06 0.07 -21.76
C ALA A 336 1.78 -0.10 -20.93
N SER A 337 1.89 -0.41 -19.63
CA SER A 337 0.74 -0.48 -18.73
C SER A 337 0.00 0.87 -18.63
N SER A 338 0.73 1.96 -18.45
CA SER A 338 0.14 3.30 -18.31
C SER A 338 -0.56 3.76 -19.60
N VAL A 339 0.04 3.46 -20.75
CA VAL A 339 -0.54 3.76 -22.07
C VAL A 339 -1.76 2.88 -22.33
N SER A 340 -1.71 1.60 -21.97
CA SER A 340 -2.86 0.69 -22.02
C SER A 340 -4.02 1.24 -21.17
N ASP A 341 -3.76 1.60 -19.91
CA ASP A 341 -4.78 2.17 -19.02
C ASP A 341 -5.37 3.47 -19.55
N TYR A 342 -4.57 4.32 -20.20
CA TYR A 342 -5.06 5.52 -20.87
C TYR A 342 -6.05 5.20 -22.01
N TYR A 343 -5.69 4.26 -22.90
CA TYR A 343 -6.56 3.85 -24.00
C TYR A 343 -7.82 3.14 -23.49
N HIS A 344 -7.70 2.29 -22.48
CA HIS A 344 -8.83 1.64 -21.81
C HIS A 344 -9.80 2.69 -21.25
N TYR A 345 -9.29 3.63 -20.45
CA TYR A 345 -10.11 4.68 -19.85
C TYR A 345 -10.83 5.52 -20.92
N LYS A 346 -10.11 5.95 -21.97
CA LYS A 346 -10.69 6.72 -23.07
C LYS A 346 -11.73 5.91 -23.84
N GLY A 347 -11.44 4.65 -24.16
CA GLY A 347 -12.34 3.76 -24.88
C GLY A 347 -13.61 3.46 -24.11
N VAL A 348 -13.52 3.14 -22.82
CA VAL A 348 -14.72 2.92 -21.98
C VAL A 348 -15.54 4.19 -21.83
N SER A 349 -14.90 5.34 -21.61
CA SER A 349 -15.61 6.63 -21.46
C SER A 349 -16.31 7.08 -22.73
N SER A 350 -15.74 6.79 -23.90
CA SER A 350 -16.32 7.09 -25.22
C SER A 350 -17.18 5.96 -25.79
N ARG A 351 -17.24 4.80 -25.11
CA ARG A 351 -17.84 3.55 -25.60
C ARG A 351 -17.27 3.11 -26.96
N ASP A 352 -15.98 3.32 -27.19
CA ASP A 352 -15.26 2.97 -28.42
C ASP A 352 -14.50 1.64 -28.27
N ILE A 353 -14.96 0.62 -28.99
CA ILE A 353 -14.38 -0.72 -29.01
C ILE A 353 -12.92 -0.69 -29.50
N SER A 354 -12.60 0.14 -30.50
CA SER A 354 -11.27 0.16 -31.12
C SER A 354 -10.19 0.64 -30.15
N LEU A 355 -10.53 1.61 -29.28
CA LEU A 355 -9.62 2.12 -28.25
C LEU A 355 -9.41 1.09 -27.14
N VAL A 356 -10.45 0.35 -26.74
CA VAL A 356 -10.31 -0.72 -25.74
C VAL A 356 -9.54 -1.92 -26.33
N ALA A 357 -9.75 -2.27 -27.60
CA ALA A 357 -8.95 -3.27 -28.30
C ALA A 357 -7.47 -2.88 -28.35
N LYS A 358 -7.17 -1.61 -28.69
CA LYS A 358 -5.80 -1.09 -28.65
C LYS A 358 -5.17 -1.18 -27.26
N SER A 359 -5.94 -1.02 -26.19
CA SER A 359 -5.44 -1.19 -24.83
C SER A 359 -4.93 -2.61 -24.58
N VAL A 360 -5.69 -3.63 -24.98
CA VAL A 360 -5.29 -5.03 -24.78
C VAL A 360 -4.19 -5.47 -25.75
N ASP A 361 -4.06 -4.84 -26.92
CA ASP A 361 -2.93 -5.08 -27.82
C ASP A 361 -1.61 -4.56 -27.23
N ILE A 362 -1.65 -3.38 -26.56
CA ILE A 362 -0.48 -2.77 -25.92
C ILE A 362 -0.09 -3.54 -24.66
N ASN A 363 -1.08 -3.95 -23.86
CA ASN A 363 -0.87 -4.74 -22.65
C ASN A 363 -1.89 -5.88 -22.60
N PRO A 364 -1.52 -7.07 -23.12
CA PRO A 364 -2.38 -8.25 -23.07
C PRO A 364 -2.70 -8.70 -21.64
N GLY A 365 -1.93 -8.27 -20.64
CA GLY A 365 -2.17 -8.55 -19.22
C GLY A 365 -3.22 -7.65 -18.55
N ASN A 366 -3.80 -6.68 -19.27
CA ASN A 366 -4.82 -5.79 -18.72
C ASN A 366 -6.19 -6.48 -18.66
N HIS A 367 -6.43 -7.25 -17.59
CA HIS A 367 -7.68 -8.00 -17.41
C HIS A 367 -8.93 -7.10 -17.40
N LYS A 368 -8.83 -5.88 -16.88
CA LYS A 368 -9.95 -4.92 -16.83
C LYS A 368 -10.34 -4.47 -18.24
N ALA A 369 -9.34 -4.19 -19.08
CA ALA A 369 -9.57 -3.88 -20.47
C ALA A 369 -10.19 -5.06 -21.23
N TRP A 370 -9.76 -6.30 -21.00
CA TRP A 370 -10.42 -7.48 -21.57
C TRP A 370 -11.88 -7.62 -21.14
N LEU A 371 -12.18 -7.41 -19.87
CA LEU A 371 -13.55 -7.47 -19.35
C LEU A 371 -14.45 -6.39 -19.94
N ASP A 372 -13.97 -5.14 -20.00
CA ASP A 372 -14.74 -4.06 -20.60
C ASP A 372 -14.85 -4.19 -22.12
N LEU A 373 -13.85 -4.76 -22.80
CA LEU A 373 -13.93 -5.10 -24.21
C LEU A 373 -15.06 -6.12 -24.46
N SER A 374 -15.14 -7.16 -23.62
CA SER A 374 -16.23 -8.13 -23.65
C SER A 374 -17.60 -7.47 -23.49
N ARG A 375 -17.74 -6.56 -22.51
CA ARG A 375 -18.98 -5.82 -22.28
C ARG A 375 -19.36 -4.96 -23.49
N LEU A 376 -18.41 -4.26 -24.10
CA LEU A 376 -18.68 -3.42 -25.26
C LEU A 376 -19.07 -4.24 -26.50
N TYR A 377 -18.41 -5.38 -26.76
CA TYR A 377 -18.83 -6.30 -27.82
C TYR A 377 -20.27 -6.78 -27.64
N PHE A 378 -20.64 -7.10 -26.41
CA PHE A 378 -21.99 -7.53 -26.09
C PHE A 378 -23.01 -6.37 -26.19
N ASP A 379 -22.74 -5.24 -25.56
CA ASP A 379 -23.71 -4.13 -25.43
C ASP A 379 -23.92 -3.37 -26.75
N ILE A 380 -22.87 -3.20 -27.56
CA ILE A 380 -22.90 -2.36 -28.77
C ILE A 380 -23.05 -3.22 -30.02
N SER A 381 -22.16 -4.19 -30.20
CA SER A 381 -22.11 -5.00 -31.43
C SER A 381 -23.06 -6.20 -31.37
N GLN A 382 -23.60 -6.53 -30.18
CA GLN A 382 -24.37 -7.77 -29.93
C GLN A 382 -23.61 -9.03 -30.35
N ASP A 383 -22.28 -8.97 -30.38
CA ASP A 383 -21.42 -10.08 -30.76
C ASP A 383 -21.09 -10.92 -29.53
N VAL A 384 -21.92 -11.92 -29.28
CA VAL A 384 -21.80 -12.83 -28.15
C VAL A 384 -20.50 -13.66 -28.22
N ASN A 385 -20.01 -14.00 -29.41
CA ASN A 385 -18.81 -14.82 -29.57
C ASN A 385 -17.55 -14.03 -29.20
N SER A 386 -17.38 -12.84 -29.76
CA SER A 386 -16.25 -11.96 -29.42
C SER A 386 -16.31 -11.51 -27.96
N ALA A 387 -17.52 -11.26 -27.43
CA ALA A 387 -17.71 -10.96 -26.03
C ALA A 387 -17.27 -12.13 -25.13
N LYS A 388 -17.64 -13.37 -25.47
CA LYS A 388 -17.23 -14.56 -24.74
C LYS A 388 -15.70 -14.72 -24.73
N GLU A 389 -15.05 -14.64 -25.89
CA GLU A 389 -13.58 -14.80 -25.98
C GLU A 389 -12.84 -13.76 -25.14
N ALA A 390 -13.27 -12.49 -25.19
CA ALA A 390 -12.69 -11.44 -24.37
C ALA A 390 -12.94 -11.66 -22.86
N ALA A 391 -14.11 -12.19 -22.48
CA ALA A 391 -14.41 -12.55 -21.10
C ALA A 391 -13.54 -13.73 -20.62
N GLU A 392 -13.30 -14.74 -21.46
CA GLU A 392 -12.39 -15.86 -21.16
C GLU A 392 -10.96 -15.36 -20.94
N LYS A 393 -10.44 -14.47 -21.80
CA LYS A 393 -9.12 -13.85 -21.61
C LYS A 393 -9.04 -13.07 -20.30
N SER A 394 -10.06 -12.27 -19.98
CA SER A 394 -10.13 -11.59 -18.68
C SER A 394 -10.10 -12.56 -17.51
N MET A 395 -10.87 -13.65 -17.58
CA MET A 395 -10.99 -14.63 -16.50
C MET A 395 -9.76 -15.51 -16.33
N ASN A 396 -9.01 -15.74 -17.40
CA ASN A 396 -7.71 -16.41 -17.34
C ASN A 396 -6.67 -15.55 -16.61
N LEU A 397 -6.75 -14.21 -16.76
CA LEU A 397 -5.86 -13.27 -16.08
C LEU A 397 -6.28 -12.98 -14.64
N ASN A 398 -7.59 -12.96 -14.35
CA ASN A 398 -8.12 -12.75 -13.01
C ASN A 398 -9.27 -13.72 -12.69
N PRO A 399 -8.97 -14.97 -12.29
CA PRO A 399 -9.98 -15.98 -11.99
C PRO A 399 -10.89 -15.65 -10.80
N ALA A 400 -10.43 -14.75 -9.92
CA ALA A 400 -11.12 -14.34 -8.71
C ALA A 400 -12.12 -13.19 -8.94
N HIS A 401 -12.17 -12.61 -10.15
CA HIS A 401 -13.03 -11.48 -10.42
C HIS A 401 -14.51 -11.89 -10.41
N VAL A 402 -15.23 -11.49 -9.34
CA VAL A 402 -16.63 -11.86 -9.08
C VAL A 402 -17.55 -11.50 -10.25
N PHE A 403 -17.56 -10.22 -10.65
CA PHE A 403 -18.36 -9.77 -11.78
C PHE A 403 -17.89 -10.36 -13.11
N GLY A 404 -16.58 -10.48 -13.34
CA GLY A 404 -16.02 -11.10 -14.55
C GLY A 404 -16.50 -12.53 -14.75
N ARG A 405 -16.54 -13.33 -13.68
CA ARG A 405 -17.02 -14.72 -13.73
C ARG A 405 -18.52 -14.80 -13.98
N TYR A 406 -19.30 -13.93 -13.35
CA TYR A 406 -20.73 -13.79 -13.66
C TYR A 406 -20.95 -13.42 -15.13
N HIS A 407 -20.21 -12.43 -15.64
CA HIS A 407 -20.31 -11.97 -17.02
C HIS A 407 -19.92 -13.07 -18.01
N LEU A 408 -18.83 -13.81 -17.76
CA LEU A 408 -18.44 -14.97 -18.56
C LEU A 408 -19.53 -16.06 -18.55
N SER A 409 -20.11 -16.36 -17.38
CA SER A 409 -21.22 -17.31 -17.27
C SER A 409 -22.42 -16.88 -18.12
N ARG A 410 -22.73 -15.58 -18.12
CA ARG A 410 -23.78 -15.00 -18.97
C ARG A 410 -23.45 -15.16 -20.46
N MET A 411 -22.19 -14.96 -20.85
CA MET A 411 -21.77 -15.17 -22.25
C MET A 411 -21.89 -16.64 -22.65
N TYR A 412 -21.50 -17.58 -21.78
CA TYR A 412 -21.71 -19.01 -22.03
C TYR A 412 -23.19 -19.35 -22.19
N PHE A 413 -24.06 -18.87 -21.29
CA PHE A 413 -25.50 -19.09 -21.37
C PHE A 413 -26.09 -18.57 -22.69
N LEU A 414 -25.75 -17.34 -23.07
CA LEU A 414 -26.24 -16.72 -24.32
C LEU A 414 -25.71 -17.43 -25.57
N ASN A 415 -24.53 -18.03 -25.49
CA ASN A 415 -23.96 -18.84 -26.56
C ASN A 415 -24.45 -20.31 -26.54
N GLY A 416 -25.45 -20.64 -25.72
CA GLY A 416 -26.01 -21.99 -25.60
C GLY A 416 -25.13 -22.98 -24.84
N GLN A 417 -24.01 -22.56 -24.26
CA GLN A 417 -23.09 -23.40 -23.48
C GLN A 417 -23.56 -23.49 -22.02
N CYS A 418 -24.72 -24.12 -21.80
CA CYS A 418 -25.39 -24.11 -20.51
C CYS A 418 -24.65 -24.93 -19.44
N VAL A 419 -23.89 -25.96 -19.82
CA VAL A 419 -23.03 -26.73 -18.90
C VAL A 419 -21.92 -25.85 -18.32
N ASP A 420 -21.21 -25.10 -19.17
CA ASP A 420 -20.11 -24.22 -18.76
C ASP A 420 -20.62 -23.05 -17.90
N SER A 421 -21.78 -22.50 -18.25
CA SER A 421 -22.47 -21.49 -17.44
C SER A 421 -22.82 -22.02 -16.05
N VAL A 422 -23.44 -23.20 -15.95
CA VAL A 422 -23.81 -23.81 -14.66
C VAL A 422 -22.56 -24.07 -13.82
N SER A 423 -21.49 -24.59 -14.42
CA SER A 423 -20.22 -24.84 -13.72
C SER A 423 -19.64 -23.55 -13.11
N ASN A 424 -19.55 -22.48 -13.91
CA ASN A 424 -19.02 -21.20 -13.43
C ASN A 424 -19.92 -20.54 -12.37
N LEU A 425 -21.24 -20.67 -12.50
CA LEU A 425 -22.20 -20.13 -11.52
C LEU A 425 -22.21 -20.93 -10.22
N SER A 426 -22.08 -22.25 -10.29
CA SER A 426 -21.89 -23.11 -9.11
C SER A 426 -20.66 -22.69 -8.32
N TRP A 427 -19.53 -22.50 -9.02
CA TRP A 427 -18.32 -22.00 -8.40
C TRP A 427 -18.54 -20.60 -7.81
N LEU A 428 -19.13 -19.67 -8.56
CA LEU A 428 -19.36 -18.31 -8.09
C LEU A 428 -20.24 -18.27 -6.83
N LEU A 429 -21.30 -19.08 -6.80
CA LEU A 429 -22.25 -19.13 -5.69
C LEU A 429 -21.71 -19.90 -4.48
N SER A 430 -20.69 -20.76 -4.63
CA SER A 430 -20.03 -21.37 -3.47
C SER A 430 -19.22 -20.35 -2.66
N TYR A 431 -18.67 -19.33 -3.31
CA TYR A 431 -17.95 -18.23 -2.65
C TYR A 431 -18.81 -16.97 -2.40
N HIS A 432 -19.89 -16.79 -3.17
CA HIS A 432 -20.77 -15.63 -3.07
C HIS A 432 -22.24 -16.05 -3.04
N PRO A 433 -22.68 -16.76 -1.98
CA PRO A 433 -24.02 -17.34 -1.91
C PRO A 433 -25.15 -16.31 -1.84
N LYS A 434 -24.85 -15.01 -1.69
CA LYS A 434 -25.83 -13.91 -1.69
C LYS A 434 -25.90 -13.14 -3.01
N TYR A 435 -25.10 -13.50 -4.02
CA TYR A 435 -25.09 -12.80 -5.31
C TYR A 435 -26.37 -13.07 -6.11
N LYS A 436 -27.32 -12.13 -6.05
CA LYS A 436 -28.68 -12.30 -6.57
C LYS A 436 -28.73 -12.55 -8.07
N ASP A 437 -27.94 -11.81 -8.85
CA ASP A 437 -27.97 -11.92 -10.31
C ASP A 437 -27.38 -13.25 -10.79
N ALA A 438 -26.36 -13.76 -10.10
CA ALA A 438 -25.82 -15.10 -10.33
C ALA A 438 -26.86 -16.19 -10.04
N LYS A 439 -27.64 -16.09 -8.95
CA LYS A 439 -28.73 -17.05 -8.66
C LYS A 439 -29.79 -17.09 -9.76
N LYS A 440 -30.27 -15.91 -10.18
CA LYS A 440 -31.28 -15.81 -11.26
C LYS A 440 -30.77 -16.40 -12.57
N LEU A 441 -29.50 -16.17 -12.90
CA LEU A 441 -28.90 -16.75 -14.11
C LEU A 441 -28.71 -18.26 -13.97
N MET A 442 -28.39 -18.74 -12.77
CA MET A 442 -28.19 -20.16 -12.48
C MET A 442 -29.47 -20.96 -12.69
N GLU A 443 -30.62 -20.45 -12.22
CA GLU A 443 -31.94 -21.06 -12.47
C GLU A 443 -32.18 -21.26 -13.97
N LYS A 444 -32.02 -20.21 -14.76
CA LYS A 444 -32.17 -20.27 -16.23
C LYS A 444 -31.17 -21.21 -16.90
N ALA A 445 -29.93 -21.22 -16.44
CA ALA A 445 -28.88 -22.06 -17.00
C ALA A 445 -29.13 -23.55 -16.69
N MET A 446 -29.67 -23.88 -15.51
CA MET A 446 -30.08 -25.25 -15.18
C MET A 446 -31.23 -25.74 -16.05
N GLU A 447 -32.26 -24.91 -16.27
CA GLU A 447 -33.38 -25.24 -17.17
C GLU A 447 -32.89 -25.53 -18.59
N CYS A 448 -32.03 -24.65 -19.13
CA CYS A 448 -31.40 -24.85 -20.43
C CYS A 448 -30.61 -26.16 -20.49
N ARG A 449 -29.77 -26.43 -19.47
CA ARG A 449 -28.99 -27.67 -19.38
C ARG A 449 -29.89 -28.91 -19.36
N GLY A 450 -30.99 -28.87 -18.60
CA GLY A 450 -31.97 -29.94 -18.54
C GLY A 450 -32.61 -30.22 -19.91
N SER A 451 -33.02 -29.17 -20.63
CA SER A 451 -33.57 -29.28 -21.99
C SER A 451 -32.56 -29.89 -22.97
N GLN A 452 -31.29 -29.48 -22.90
CA GLN A 452 -30.24 -30.04 -23.75
C GLN A 452 -30.03 -31.54 -23.51
N ILE A 453 -30.03 -31.98 -22.25
CA ILE A 453 -29.87 -33.40 -21.90
C ILE A 453 -31.06 -34.23 -22.42
N MET A 454 -32.28 -33.74 -22.24
CA MET A 454 -33.49 -34.43 -22.71
C MET A 454 -33.54 -34.57 -24.24
N ASN A 455 -33.07 -33.56 -24.97
CA ASN A 455 -32.98 -33.61 -26.44
C ASN A 455 -31.94 -34.62 -26.94
N VAL A 456 -30.85 -34.85 -26.20
CA VAL A 456 -29.84 -35.86 -26.55
C VAL A 456 -30.39 -37.27 -26.28
N ILE A 457 -31.03 -37.48 -25.13
CA ILE A 457 -31.63 -38.78 -24.77
C ILE A 457 -32.80 -39.14 -25.72
N GLY A 458 -33.63 -38.16 -26.10
CA GLY A 458 -34.72 -38.36 -27.06
C GLY A 458 -34.26 -38.72 -28.47
N ARG A 459 -33.04 -38.33 -28.87
CA ARG A 459 -32.43 -38.70 -30.16
C ARG A 459 -31.71 -40.06 -30.13
N SER A 460 -31.37 -40.59 -28.96
CA SER A 460 -30.77 -41.94 -28.85
C SER A 460 -31.80 -43.07 -28.77
N HIS A 461 -33.09 -42.75 -28.70
CA HIS A 461 -34.21 -43.70 -28.65
C HIS A 461 -35.05 -43.73 -29.94
N ILE A 462 -34.59 -43.05 -30.99
CA ILE A 462 -35.08 -43.14 -32.38
C ILE A 462 -33.96 -43.78 -33.19
#